data_AF-A0A1D1VHS0-F1
#
_entry.id   AF-A0A1D1VHS0-F1
#
_cell.length_a   1.000
_cell.length_b   1.000
_cell.length_c   1.000
_cell.angle_alpha   90.00
_cell.angle_beta   90.00
_cell.angle_gamma   90.00
#
_symmetry.space_group_name_H-M   'P 1'
#
loop_
_entity.id
_entity.type
_entity.pdbx_description
1 polymer ?
#
loop_
_entity_poly.entity_id
_entity_poly.type
_entity_poly.pdbx_seq_one_letter_code
_entity_poly.pdbx_strand_id
1 'polypeptide(L)'
;MTEKVEEEFGKALKARCATRWKSNFIMGEHALQLDWDKVGLDKKYRLSPDHEVVLKHFVKITKPFQDAFMKLQRHHIPAICNVLPILFGLRIQLTNMIASGECMLLEKYSLELLALLEERFDKLEDDDLYLAAALQSGLQEAERN
;
A
#
# COMPACT_ATOMS: atom_id res chain seq x y z
N MET A 1 17.62 6.93 23.88
CA MET A 1 17.46 8.03 22.88
C MET A 1 16.82 7.52 21.58
N THR A 2 17.17 6.33 21.11
CA THR A 2 16.37 5.54 20.14
C THR A 2 14.96 5.18 20.66
N GLU A 3 14.79 5.06 21.98
CA GLU A 3 13.50 4.72 22.61
C GLU A 3 12.33 5.66 22.26
N LYS A 4 12.55 6.98 22.12
CA LYS A 4 11.45 7.91 21.75
C LYS A 4 10.96 7.69 20.32
N VAL A 5 11.90 7.40 19.41
CA VAL A 5 11.58 7.06 18.01
C VAL A 5 10.81 5.75 17.97
N GLU A 6 11.32 4.74 18.66
CA GLU A 6 10.70 3.43 18.77
C GLU A 6 9.32 3.49 19.43
N GLU A 7 9.13 4.38 20.41
CA GLU A 7 7.85 4.61 21.05
C GLU A 7 6.83 5.23 20.09
N GLU A 8 7.19 6.29 19.35
CA GLU A 8 6.30 6.94 18.39
C GLU A 8 5.94 6.03 17.21
N PHE A 9 6.94 5.38 16.59
CA PHE A 9 6.67 4.37 15.55
C PHE A 9 5.91 3.16 16.11
N GLY A 10 6.21 2.75 17.35
CA GLY A 10 5.50 1.70 18.05
C GLY A 10 4.02 2.02 18.28
N LYS A 11 3.68 3.27 18.64
CA LYS A 11 2.31 3.76 18.74
C LYS A 11 1.61 3.73 17.38
N ALA A 12 2.25 4.23 16.33
CA ALA A 12 1.70 4.23 14.97
C ALA A 12 1.41 2.80 14.45
N LEU A 13 2.32 1.86 14.71
CA LEU A 13 2.14 0.44 14.34
C LEU A 13 1.00 -0.23 15.11
N LYS A 14 0.93 0.00 16.44
CA LYS A 14 -0.13 -0.53 17.31
C LYS A 14 -1.51 0.00 16.92
N ALA A 15 -1.62 1.29 16.63
CA ALA A 15 -2.89 1.92 16.26
C ALA A 15 -3.53 1.34 14.99
N ARG A 16 -2.72 0.77 14.08
CA ARG A 16 -3.19 0.26 12.78
C ARG A 16 -3.16 -1.27 12.66
N CYS A 17 -2.94 -1.97 13.77
CA CYS A 17 -2.81 -3.44 13.86
C CYS A 17 -1.91 -3.99 12.74
N ALA A 18 -0.68 -3.45 12.66
CA ALA A 18 0.23 -3.74 11.56
C ALA A 18 0.72 -5.20 11.59
N THR A 19 0.40 -5.97 10.56
CA THR A 19 1.15 -7.19 10.20
C THR A 19 2.58 -6.82 9.75
N ARG A 20 3.51 -7.78 9.75
CA ARG A 20 4.92 -7.59 9.31
C ARG A 20 5.08 -6.92 7.93
N TRP A 21 4.09 -7.03 7.05
CA TRP A 21 4.15 -6.42 5.71
C TRP A 21 3.64 -4.95 5.70
N LYS A 22 2.74 -4.59 6.63
CA LYS A 22 2.16 -3.25 6.77
C LYS A 22 3.10 -2.28 7.50
N SER A 23 4.08 -2.82 8.23
CA SER A 23 4.97 -2.02 9.08
C SER A 23 5.82 -1.04 8.29
N ASN A 24 6.36 -1.45 7.15
CA ASN A 24 7.25 -0.59 6.35
C ASN A 24 6.48 0.61 5.76
N PHE A 25 5.27 0.37 5.26
CA PHE A 25 4.40 1.46 4.79
C PHE A 25 4.01 2.41 5.93
N ILE A 26 3.53 1.88 7.06
CA ILE A 26 3.10 2.71 8.20
C ILE A 26 4.27 3.52 8.75
N MET A 27 5.44 2.90 8.90
CA MET A 27 6.63 3.61 9.37
C MET A 27 7.07 4.68 8.36
N GLY A 28 7.09 4.35 7.07
CA GLY A 28 7.44 5.32 6.03
C GLY A 28 6.47 6.51 5.96
N GLU A 29 5.17 6.25 5.96
CA GLU A 29 4.13 7.29 5.96
C GLU A 29 4.23 8.15 7.24
N HIS A 30 4.41 7.53 8.40
CA HIS A 30 4.50 8.25 9.67
C HIS A 30 5.77 9.10 9.76
N ALA A 31 6.91 8.60 9.28
CA ALA A 31 8.17 9.35 9.25
C ALA A 31 8.08 10.64 8.41
N LEU A 32 7.29 10.63 7.34
CA LEU A 32 7.03 11.81 6.49
C LEU A 32 6.10 12.83 7.15
N GLN A 33 5.26 12.40 8.10
CA GLN A 33 4.29 13.25 8.80
C GLN A 33 4.82 13.76 10.14
N LEU A 34 5.94 13.23 10.61
CA LEU A 34 6.49 13.50 11.92
C LEU A 34 7.09 14.91 11.98
N ASP A 35 6.71 15.66 13.01
CA ASP A 35 7.35 16.93 13.33
C ASP A 35 8.68 16.66 14.05
N TRP A 36 9.74 16.47 13.26
CA TRP A 36 11.07 16.09 13.75
C TRP A 36 11.66 17.09 14.77
N ASP A 37 11.21 18.34 14.77
CA ASP A 37 11.63 19.35 15.75
C ASP A 37 10.97 19.11 17.11
N LYS A 38 9.70 18.68 17.14
CA LYS A 38 9.00 18.34 18.39
C LYS A 38 9.42 17.02 19.01
N VAL A 39 9.91 16.07 18.21
CA VAL A 39 10.40 14.78 18.73
C VAL A 39 11.68 14.95 19.57
N GLY A 40 12.35 16.10 19.44
CA GLY A 40 13.49 16.48 20.27
C GLY A 40 14.74 15.63 20.01
N LEU A 41 14.87 15.09 18.79
CA LEU A 41 16.00 14.26 18.38
C LEU A 41 17.09 15.11 17.73
N ASP A 42 18.33 14.67 17.94
CA ASP A 42 19.52 15.21 17.28
C ASP A 42 19.38 15.08 15.74
N LYS A 43 19.86 16.08 15.00
CA LYS A 43 19.71 16.21 13.55
C LYS A 43 20.23 15.01 12.77
N LYS A 44 21.27 14.34 13.28
CA LYS A 44 21.86 13.15 12.66
C LYS A 44 20.92 11.93 12.60
N TYR A 45 19.86 11.92 13.41
CA TYR A 45 18.84 10.85 13.42
C TYR A 45 17.60 11.22 12.62
N ARG A 46 17.56 12.43 12.05
CA ARG A 46 16.45 12.88 11.21
C ARG A 46 16.61 12.31 9.81
N LEU A 47 15.49 12.16 9.13
CA LEU A 47 15.48 11.80 7.72
C LEU A 47 16.22 12.89 6.92
N SER A 48 17.25 12.51 6.17
CA SER A 48 17.94 13.48 5.31
C SER A 48 17.03 13.85 4.12
N PRO A 49 17.23 15.02 3.49
CA PRO A 49 16.42 15.44 2.35
C PRO A 49 16.35 14.40 1.22
N ASP A 50 17.48 13.78 0.87
CA ASP A 50 17.53 12.76 -0.17
C ASP A 50 16.74 11.51 0.20
N HIS A 51 16.86 11.04 1.45
CA HIS A 51 16.09 9.90 1.94
C HIS A 51 14.60 10.23 2.04
N GLU A 52 14.23 11.48 2.32
CA GLU A 52 12.85 11.94 2.32
C GLU A 52 12.22 11.86 0.92
N VAL A 53 12.96 12.24 -0.12
CA VAL A 53 12.51 12.12 -1.51
C VAL A 53 12.27 10.66 -1.90
N VAL A 54 13.21 9.77 -1.54
CA VAL A 54 13.06 8.31 -1.75
C VAL A 54 11.84 7.78 -1.00
N LEU A 55 11.68 8.16 0.27
CA LEU A 55 10.58 7.70 1.11
C LEU A 55 9.22 8.18 0.61
N LYS A 56 9.13 9.42 0.09
CA LYS A 56 7.93 9.94 -0.57
C LYS A 56 7.53 9.09 -1.79
N HIS A 57 8.50 8.70 -2.62
CA HIS A 57 8.23 7.82 -3.76
C HIS A 57 7.79 6.43 -3.29
N PHE A 58 8.47 5.87 -2.30
CA PHE A 58 8.10 4.57 -1.72
C PHE A 58 6.65 4.57 -1.22
N VAL A 59 6.29 5.56 -0.39
CA VAL A 59 4.92 5.70 0.16
C VAL A 59 3.91 5.89 -0.98
N LYS A 60 4.22 6.71 -1.99
CA LYS A 60 3.34 6.93 -3.14
C LYS A 60 3.06 5.63 -3.90
N ILE A 61 4.09 4.85 -4.23
CA ILE A 61 3.96 3.60 -5.00
C ILE A 61 3.21 2.53 -4.20
N THR A 62 3.41 2.48 -2.88
CA THR A 62 2.84 1.43 -2.02
C THR A 62 1.46 1.78 -1.45
N LYS A 63 1.07 3.06 -1.47
CA LYS A 63 -0.24 3.52 -0.97
C LYS A 63 -1.43 2.78 -1.58
N PRO A 64 -1.51 2.53 -2.90
CA PRO A 64 -2.60 1.74 -3.49
C PRO A 64 -2.75 0.35 -2.87
N PHE A 65 -1.64 -0.35 -2.58
CA PHE A 65 -1.64 -1.67 -1.96
C PHE A 65 -2.15 -1.62 -0.52
N GLN A 66 -1.78 -0.56 0.21
CA GLN A 66 -2.31 -0.32 1.55
C GLN A 66 -3.83 -0.12 1.52
N ASP A 67 -4.33 0.69 0.57
CA ASP A 67 -5.75 1.00 0.48
C ASP A 67 -6.56 -0.21 -0.01
N ALA A 68 -6.03 -0.98 -0.96
CA ALA A 68 -6.55 -2.27 -1.39
C ALA A 68 -6.72 -3.24 -0.22
N PHE A 69 -5.71 -3.39 0.62
CA PHE A 69 -5.81 -4.26 1.78
C PHE A 69 -6.86 -3.79 2.79
N MET A 70 -6.94 -2.49 3.06
CA MET A 70 -7.98 -1.95 3.94
C MET A 70 -9.39 -2.19 3.37
N LYS A 71 -9.56 -2.17 2.05
CA LYS A 71 -10.84 -2.53 1.40
C LYS A 71 -11.19 -4.00 1.62
N LEU A 72 -10.22 -4.92 1.49
CA LEU A 72 -10.43 -6.35 1.73
C LEU A 72 -10.81 -6.68 3.18
N GLN A 73 -10.44 -5.83 4.14
CA GLN A 73 -10.78 -6.00 5.56
C GLN A 73 -12.17 -5.45 5.95
N ARG A 74 -12.94 -4.87 5.02
CA ARG A 74 -14.25 -4.28 5.35
C ARG A 74 -15.27 -5.37 5.67
N HIS A 75 -15.92 -5.28 6.84
CA HIS A 75 -16.84 -6.29 7.34
C HIS A 75 -18.17 -6.41 6.57
N HIS A 76 -18.52 -5.42 5.74
CA HIS A 76 -19.84 -5.33 5.11
C HIS A 76 -19.92 -5.91 3.69
N ILE A 77 -18.79 -6.34 3.11
CA ILE A 77 -18.73 -6.98 1.79
C ILE A 77 -17.79 -8.18 1.92
N PRO A 78 -18.18 -9.38 1.46
CA PRO A 78 -17.26 -10.53 1.43
C PRO A 78 -15.98 -10.16 0.67
N ALA A 79 -14.83 -10.37 1.30
CA ALA A 79 -13.54 -9.95 0.74
C ALA A 79 -13.28 -10.54 -0.66
N ILE A 80 -13.72 -11.80 -0.87
CA ILE A 80 -13.55 -12.55 -2.11
C ILE A 80 -14.11 -11.83 -3.35
N CYS A 81 -15.24 -11.13 -3.19
CA CYS A 81 -15.87 -10.33 -4.23
C CYS A 81 -14.99 -9.18 -4.74
N ASN A 82 -14.10 -8.67 -3.89
CA ASN A 82 -13.25 -7.52 -4.20
C ASN A 82 -11.84 -7.92 -4.65
N VAL A 83 -11.45 -9.19 -4.57
CA VAL A 83 -10.08 -9.61 -4.88
C VAL A 83 -9.72 -9.31 -6.34
N LEU A 84 -10.51 -9.77 -7.32
CA LEU A 84 -10.24 -9.49 -8.73
C LEU A 84 -10.32 -7.99 -9.07
N PRO A 85 -11.38 -7.25 -8.71
CA PRO A 85 -11.44 -5.80 -8.95
C PRO A 85 -10.23 -5.03 -8.38
N ILE A 86 -9.76 -5.42 -7.20
CA ILE A 86 -8.59 -4.81 -6.57
C ILE A 86 -7.31 -5.15 -7.35
N LEU A 87 -7.11 -6.40 -7.75
CA LEU A 87 -5.93 -6.81 -8.51
C LEU A 87 -5.84 -6.07 -9.85
N PHE A 88 -6.94 -6.00 -10.60
CA PHE A 88 -6.99 -5.23 -11.84
C PHE A 88 -6.72 -3.74 -11.61
N GLY A 89 -7.34 -3.16 -10.57
CA GLY A 89 -7.12 -1.77 -10.20
C GLY A 89 -5.65 -1.47 -9.87
N LEU A 90 -5.00 -2.34 -9.09
CA LEU A 90 -3.58 -2.21 -8.74
C LEU A 90 -2.68 -2.34 -9.97
N ARG A 91 -2.96 -3.30 -10.87
CA ARG A 91 -2.20 -3.48 -12.12
C ARG A 91 -2.27 -2.20 -12.96
N ILE A 92 -3.46 -1.71 -13.25
CA ILE A 92 -3.67 -0.50 -14.05
C ILE A 92 -2.97 0.71 -13.42
N GLN A 93 -3.15 0.93 -12.11
CA GLN A 93 -2.54 2.07 -11.42
C GLN A 93 -1.01 2.00 -11.48
N LEU A 94 -0.42 0.84 -11.21
CA LEU A 94 1.03 0.68 -11.21
C LEU A 94 1.62 0.81 -12.62
N THR A 95 1.00 0.20 -13.63
CA THR A 95 1.40 0.36 -15.03
C THR A 95 1.35 1.83 -15.46
N ASN A 96 0.29 2.56 -15.09
CA ASN A 96 0.16 3.97 -15.42
C ASN A 96 1.23 4.84 -14.74
N MET A 97 1.52 4.60 -13.45
CA MET A 97 2.57 5.32 -12.73
C MET A 97 3.98 5.08 -13.32
N ILE A 98 4.24 3.84 -13.79
CA ILE A 98 5.49 3.51 -14.48
C ILE A 98 5.55 4.23 -15.84
N ALA A 99 4.48 4.13 -16.64
CA ALA A 99 4.42 4.74 -17.97
C ALA A 99 4.51 6.27 -17.94
N SER A 100 3.99 6.92 -16.89
CA SER A 100 4.07 8.37 -16.72
C SER A 100 5.43 8.87 -16.19
N GLY A 101 6.33 7.95 -15.82
CA GLY A 101 7.63 8.30 -15.22
C GLY A 101 7.54 8.75 -13.76
N GLU A 102 6.38 8.65 -13.12
CA GLU A 102 6.19 9.00 -11.71
C GLU A 102 7.00 8.10 -10.76
N CYS A 103 7.48 6.97 -11.26
CA CYS A 103 8.27 5.99 -10.53
C CYS A 103 9.77 6.05 -10.80
N MET A 104 10.32 7.01 -11.57
CA MET A 104 11.73 6.97 -12.03
C MET A 104 12.77 6.69 -10.94
N LEU A 105 12.64 7.29 -9.75
CA LEU A 105 13.58 7.08 -8.64
C LEU A 105 13.55 5.64 -8.08
N LEU A 106 12.42 4.96 -8.24
CA LEU A 106 12.16 3.60 -7.74
C LEU A 106 11.60 2.72 -8.88
N GLU A 107 12.11 2.89 -10.10
CA GLU A 107 11.57 2.23 -11.29
C GLU A 107 11.72 0.72 -11.19
N LYS A 108 12.93 0.24 -10.86
CA LYS A 108 13.21 -1.19 -10.65
C LYS A 108 12.29 -1.80 -9.58
N TYR A 109 12.09 -1.10 -8.47
CA TYR A 109 11.18 -1.53 -7.41
C TYR A 109 9.73 -1.62 -7.91
N SER A 110 9.29 -0.65 -8.71
CA SER A 110 7.93 -0.60 -9.26
C SER A 110 7.69 -1.73 -10.28
N LEU A 111 8.68 -2.01 -11.13
CA LEU A 111 8.65 -3.12 -12.08
C LEU A 111 8.64 -4.48 -11.38
N GLU A 112 9.47 -4.67 -10.35
CA GLU A 112 9.46 -5.90 -9.55
C GLU A 112 8.11 -6.10 -8.84
N LEU A 113 7.51 -5.02 -8.32
CA LEU A 113 6.20 -5.06 -7.70
C LEU A 113 5.10 -5.46 -8.70
N LEU A 114 5.15 -4.94 -9.92
CA LEU A 114 4.22 -5.29 -11.00
C LEU A 114 4.39 -6.77 -11.41
N ALA A 115 5.62 -7.22 -11.61
CA ALA A 115 5.91 -8.61 -11.94
C ALA A 115 5.41 -9.57 -10.86
N LEU A 116 5.60 -9.24 -9.58
CA LEU A 116 5.08 -10.04 -8.46
C LEU A 116 3.55 -10.05 -8.42
N LEU A 117 2.89 -8.95 -8.78
CA LEU A 117 1.43 -8.88 -8.85
C LEU A 117 0.90 -9.79 -9.97
N GLU A 118 1.59 -9.84 -11.11
CA GLU A 118 1.22 -10.73 -12.22
C GLU A 118 1.49 -12.19 -11.86
N GLU A 119 2.71 -12.52 -11.42
CA GLU A 119 3.11 -13.90 -11.11
C GLU A 119 2.27 -14.53 -9.99
N ARG A 120 2.02 -13.79 -8.90
CA ARG A 120 1.36 -14.39 -7.73
C ARG A 120 -0.14 -14.54 -7.87
N PHE A 121 -0.75 -13.81 -8.80
CA PHE A 121 -2.20 -13.75 -8.93
C PHE A 121 -2.71 -14.15 -10.31
N ASP A 122 -1.85 -14.61 -11.24
CA ASP A 122 -2.26 -15.03 -12.59
C ASP A 122 -3.45 -16.00 -12.53
N LYS A 123 -3.38 -16.97 -11.63
CA LYS A 123 -4.35 -18.07 -11.56
C LYS A 123 -5.69 -17.67 -10.99
N LEU A 124 -5.78 -16.52 -10.32
CA LEU A 124 -7.04 -16.07 -9.75
C LEU A 124 -8.00 -15.57 -10.82
N GLU A 125 -7.48 -15.08 -11.94
CA GLU A 125 -8.30 -14.59 -13.05
C GLU A 125 -9.01 -15.73 -13.78
N ASP A 126 -8.46 -16.95 -13.72
CA ASP A 126 -9.04 -18.16 -14.31
C ASP A 126 -9.82 -19.02 -13.28
N ASP A 127 -9.91 -18.56 -12.02
CA ASP A 127 -10.62 -19.29 -10.96
C ASP A 127 -12.11 -18.91 -10.95
N ASP A 128 -12.96 -19.90 -11.28
CA ASP A 128 -14.41 -19.77 -11.35
C ASP A 128 -15.03 -19.15 -10.08
N LEU A 129 -14.48 -19.43 -8.89
CA LEU A 129 -15.00 -18.90 -7.63
C LEU A 129 -14.76 -17.39 -7.54
N TYR A 130 -13.56 -16.94 -7.91
CA TYR A 130 -13.20 -15.52 -7.86
C TYR A 130 -13.94 -14.73 -8.94
N LEU A 131 -14.08 -15.31 -10.14
CA LEU A 131 -14.88 -14.72 -11.22
C LEU A 131 -16.35 -14.57 -10.83
N ALA A 132 -16.97 -15.64 -10.32
CA ALA A 132 -18.38 -15.61 -9.89
C ALA A 132 -18.61 -14.61 -8.75
N ALA A 133 -17.70 -14.57 -7.77
CA ALA A 133 -17.78 -13.64 -6.65
C ALA A 133 -17.66 -12.16 -7.10
N ALA A 134 -16.76 -11.88 -8.05
CA ALA A 134 -16.60 -10.53 -8.61
C ALA A 134 -17.85 -10.08 -9.39
N LEU A 135 -18.42 -10.97 -10.22
CA LEU A 135 -19.63 -10.70 -10.99
C LEU A 135 -20.84 -10.42 -10.10
N GLN A 136 -21.04 -11.20 -9.04
CA GLN A 136 -22.12 -11.00 -8.08
C GLN A 136 -22.05 -9.62 -7.40
N SER A 137 -20.85 -9.13 -7.10
CA SER A 137 -20.66 -7.81 -6.51
C SER A 137 -21.00 -6.68 -7.50
N GLY A 138 -20.57 -6.80 -8.75
CA GLY A 138 -20.86 -5.81 -9.79
C GLY A 138 -22.36 -5.70 -10.09
N LEU A 139 -23.08 -6.82 -10.10
CA LEU A 139 -24.54 -6.84 -10.25
C LEU A 139 -25.25 -6.14 -9.09
N GLN A 140 -24.82 -6.37 -7.84
CA GLN A 140 -25.41 -5.73 -6.66
C GLN A 140 -25.13 -4.22 -6.56
N GLU A 141 -24.02 -3.73 -7.13
CA GLU A 141 -23.75 -2.28 -7.23
C GLU A 141 -24.56 -1.63 -8.36
N ALA A 142 -24.77 -2.34 -9.48
CA ALA A 142 -25.60 -1.85 -10.58
C ALA A 142 -27.08 -1.72 -10.19
N GLU A 143 -27.59 -2.60 -9.32
CA GLU A 143 -28.98 -2.54 -8.83
C GLU A 143 -29.23 -1.46 -7.76
N ARG A 144 -28.16 -0.89 -7.17
CA ARG A 144 -28.26 0.16 -6.12
C ARG A 144 -28.11 1.59 -6.67
N ASN A 145 -27.74 1.74 -7.94
CA ASN A 145 -27.56 3.02 -8.63
C ASN A 145 -28.67 3.23 -9.67
#